data_AF-A0A0C2G035-F1
#
_entry.id   AF-A0A0C2G035-F1
#
_cell.length_a   1.000
_cell.length_b   1.000
_cell.length_c   1.000
_cell.angle_alpha   90.00
_cell.angle_beta   90.00
_cell.angle_gamma   90.00
#
_symmetry.space_group_name_H-M   'P 1'
#
loop_
_entity.id
_entity.type
_entity.pdbx_description
1 polymer ?
#
loop_
_entity_poly.entity_id
_entity_poly.type
_entity_poly.pdbx_seq_one_letter_code
_entity_poly.pdbx_strand_id
1 'polypeptide(L)' 'MFTLYDCGANPKKSTITTDVRQELAAVIYDTNVLGFKGPRKMHILIPGIYDINTYERKSIRPVAVSVTVEAKEHLLKVHI' A
#
# COMPACT_ATOMS: atom_id res chain seq x y z
N MET A 1 -5.86 8.15 -5.02
CA MET A 1 -4.97 7.15 -4.41
C MET A 1 -4.98 5.91 -5.26
N PHE A 2 -3.83 5.29 -5.45
CA PHE A 2 -3.70 4.01 -6.13
C PHE A 2 -3.10 2.99 -5.17
N THR A 3 -3.52 1.74 -5.26
CA THR A 3 -2.99 0.63 -4.45
C THR A 3 -2.50 -0.45 -5.41
N LEU A 4 -1.28 -0.91 -5.19
CA LEU A 4 -0.67 -2.00 -5.96
C LEU A 4 -0.96 -3.32 -5.26
N TYR A 5 -1.35 -4.33 -6.03
CA TYR A 5 -1.63 -5.67 -5.54
C TYR A 5 -0.77 -6.71 -6.26
N ASP A 6 -0.56 -7.85 -5.62
CA ASP A 6 -0.07 -9.05 -6.29
C ASP A 6 -1.18 -9.77 -7.08
N CYS A 7 -0.86 -10.95 -7.61
CA CYS A 7 -1.77 -11.76 -8.41
C CYS A 7 -2.84 -12.53 -7.60
N GLY A 8 -2.96 -12.30 -6.29
CA GLY A 8 -3.95 -13.01 -5.48
C GLY A 8 -5.39 -12.59 -5.79
N ALA A 9 -6.34 -13.31 -5.19
CA ALA A 9 -7.76 -13.07 -5.36
C ALA A 9 -8.25 -11.82 -4.60
N ASN A 10 -9.27 -11.16 -5.13
CA ASN A 10 -9.92 -10.04 -4.45
C ASN A 10 -10.66 -10.55 -3.20
N PRO A 11 -10.38 -10.01 -1.99
CA PRO A 11 -11.00 -10.45 -0.73
C PRO A 11 -12.53 -10.34 -0.73
N LYS A 12 -13.11 -9.43 -1.52
CA LYS A 12 -14.58 -9.31 -1.63
C LYS A 12 -15.22 -10.40 -2.49
N LYS A 13 -14.43 -11.13 -3.28
CA LYS A 13 -14.88 -12.15 -4.23
C LYS A 13 -14.42 -13.56 -3.85
N SER A 14 -13.43 -13.67 -2.97
CA SER A 14 -12.86 -14.95 -2.53
C SER A 14 -13.34 -15.30 -1.13
N THR A 15 -13.83 -16.52 -0.95
CA THR A 15 -14.13 -17.12 0.36
C THR A 15 -12.88 -17.73 1.02
N ILE A 16 -11.79 -17.89 0.25
CA ILE A 16 -10.55 -18.52 0.69
C ILE A 16 -9.57 -17.43 1.12
N THR A 17 -9.24 -17.41 2.41
CA THR A 17 -8.39 -16.39 3.04
C THR A 17 -6.92 -16.51 2.68
N THR A 18 -6.45 -17.72 2.32
CA THR A 18 -5.05 -18.00 2.00
C THR A 18 -4.63 -17.46 0.63
N ASP A 19 -5.58 -17.27 -0.29
CA ASP A 19 -5.33 -16.76 -1.66
C ASP A 19 -5.68 -15.27 -1.81
N VAL A 20 -5.96 -14.57 -0.70
CA VAL A 20 -6.29 -13.14 -0.75
C VAL A 20 -5.06 -12.34 -1.18
N ARG A 21 -5.21 -11.48 -2.19
CA ARG A 21 -4.14 -10.61 -2.69
C ARG A 21 -3.46 -9.81 -1.60
N GLN A 22 -2.18 -9.57 -1.78
CA GLN A 22 -1.39 -8.70 -0.93
C GLN A 22 -1.35 -7.28 -1.49
N GLU A 23 -1.41 -6.27 -0.62
CA GLU A 23 -1.07 -4.89 -0.96
C GLU A 23 0.45 -4.71 -0.92
N LEU A 24 1.01 -4.26 -2.06
CA LEU A 24 2.44 -4.10 -2.26
C LEU A 24 2.91 -2.67 -1.99
N ALA A 25 2.08 -1.69 -2.34
CA ALA A 25 2.35 -0.28 -2.12
C ALA A 25 1.06 0.54 -2.27
N ALA A 26 1.05 1.76 -1.74
CA ALA A 26 0.03 2.76 -2.02
C ALA A 26 0.69 4.04 -2.56
N VAL A 27 0.08 4.64 -3.58
CA VAL A 27 0.51 5.91 -4.17
C VAL A 27 -0.54 6.97 -3.89
N ILE A 28 -0.10 8.03 -3.23
CA ILE A 28 -0.91 9.18 -2.83
C ILE A 28 -0.36 10.40 -3.54
N TYR A 29 -1.24 11.14 -4.19
CA TYR A 29 -0.91 12.43 -4.78
C TYR A 29 -1.61 13.51 -3.98
N ASP A 30 -0.86 14.54 -3.58
CA ASP A 30 -1.46 15.72 -3.00
C ASP A 30 -2.25 16.47 -4.08
N THR A 31 -3.41 16.99 -3.71
CA THR A 31 -4.18 17.86 -4.59
C THR A 31 -3.54 19.24 -4.62
N ASN A 32 -3.21 19.75 -5.81
CA ASN A 32 -2.82 21.14 -5.95
C ASN A 32 -3.99 22.05 -5.53
N VAL A 33 -3.71 23.01 -4.67
CA VAL A 33 -4.67 24.05 -4.26
C VAL A 33 -4.46 25.30 -5.13
N LEU A 34 -5.54 26.03 -5.40
CA LEU A 34 -5.53 27.41 -5.92
C LEU A 34 -4.73 27.67 -7.21
N GLY A 35 -5.06 26.99 -8.31
CA GLY A 35 -4.56 27.37 -9.65
C GLY A 35 -3.09 27.06 -9.91
N PHE A 36 -2.38 26.41 -8.99
CA PHE A 36 -1.02 25.93 -9.20
C PHE A 36 -0.98 24.83 -10.28
N LYS A 37 -0.44 25.19 -11.45
CA LYS A 37 -0.16 24.27 -12.59
C LYS A 37 1.22 23.61 -12.47
N GLY A 38 1.69 23.36 -11.24
CA GLY A 38 2.96 22.67 -10.98
C GLY A 38 2.80 21.15 -10.90
N PRO A 39 3.91 20.39 -10.98
CA PRO A 39 3.92 18.96 -10.69
C PRO A 39 3.29 18.67 -9.32
N ARG A 40 2.43 17.65 -9.24
CA ARG A 40 1.80 17.25 -7.97
C ARG A 40 2.80 16.50 -7.12
N LYS A 41 2.80 16.78 -5.81
CA LYS A 41 3.62 16.06 -4.84
C LYS A 41 3.14 14.61 -4.74
N MET A 42 4.05 13.65 -4.87
CA MET A 42 3.72 12.23 -4.79
C MET A 42 4.32 11.60 -3.52
N HIS A 43 3.52 10.82 -2.82
CA HIS A 43 3.93 9.99 -1.69
C HIS A 43 3.70 8.53 -2.04
N ILE A 44 4.73 7.70 -1.88
CA ILE A 44 4.62 6.26 -2.03
C ILE A 44 4.78 5.63 -0.65
N LEU A 45 3.78 4.86 -0.22
CA LEU A 45 3.81 4.06 1.01
C LEU A 45 4.18 2.62 0.64
N ILE A 46 5.25 2.11 1.23
CA ILE A 46 5.77 0.76 0.98
C ILE A 46 5.88 0.01 2.31
N PRO A 47 5.50 -1.28 2.39
CA PRO A 47 5.75 -2.10 3.58
C PRO A 47 7.24 -2.11 3.93
N GLY A 48 7.57 -1.80 5.18
CA GLY A 48 8.94 -1.90 5.66
C GLY A 48 9.46 -3.35 5.65
N ILE A 49 10.79 -3.49 5.60
CA ILE A 49 11.46 -4.77 5.87
C ILE A 49 11.24 -5.10 7.35
N TYR A 50 10.65 -6.25 7.61
CA TYR A 50 10.28 -6.67 8.97
C TYR A 50 11.34 -7.57 9.59
N ASP A 51 11.95 -8.42 8.78
CA ASP A 51 13.05 -9.28 9.21
C ASP A 51 14.35 -8.83 8.55
N ILE A 52 15.27 -8.34 9.38
CA ILE A 52 16.57 -7.81 8.95
C ILE A 52 17.50 -8.94 8.48
N ASN A 53 17.28 -10.18 8.93
CA ASN A 53 18.15 -11.31 8.57
C ASN A 53 17.77 -11.88 7.20
N THR A 54 16.47 -11.94 6.90
CA THR A 54 15.95 -12.48 5.63
C THR A 54 15.66 -11.39 4.59
N TYR A 55 15.71 -10.11 4.98
CA TYR A 55 15.31 -8.96 4.18
C TYR A 55 13.88 -9.05 3.64
N GLU A 56 13.02 -9.78 4.37
CA GLU A 56 11.63 -9.97 3.98
C GLU A 56 10.73 -8.81 4.43
N ARG A 57 9.86 -8.41 3.52
CA ARG A 57 8.80 -7.42 3.75
C ARG A 57 7.59 -8.08 4.39
N LYS A 58 6.95 -7.41 5.35
CA LYS A 58 5.74 -7.92 5.99
C LYS A 58 4.62 -8.06 4.96
N SER A 59 3.97 -9.22 4.90
CA SER A 59 2.79 -9.43 4.04
C SER A 59 1.57 -8.68 4.59
N ILE A 60 0.88 -7.96 3.72
CA ILE A 60 -0.30 -7.16 4.04
C ILE A 60 -1.46 -7.64 3.17
N ARG A 61 -2.28 -8.56 3.69
CA ARG A 61 -3.46 -9.09 2.99
C ARG A 61 -4.71 -8.43 3.59
N PRO A 62 -5.38 -7.51 2.87
CA PRO A 62 -6.47 -6.72 3.41
C PRO A 62 -7.76 -7.55 3.44
N VAL A 63 -8.00 -8.26 4.53
CA VAL A 63 -9.30 -8.91 4.79
C VAL A 63 -10.29 -7.90 5.39
N ALA A 64 -9.79 -6.80 5.98
CA ALA A 64 -10.54 -5.67 6.51
C ALA A 64 -9.80 -4.35 6.24
N VAL A 65 -10.52 -3.23 6.33
CA VAL A 65 -9.97 -1.87 6.10
C VAL A 65 -8.84 -1.52 7.07
N SER A 66 -8.89 -2.04 8.30
CA SER A 66 -7.83 -1.84 9.30
C SER A 66 -6.49 -2.48 8.94
N VAL A 67 -6.45 -3.34 7.92
CA VAL A 67 -5.27 -4.11 7.52
C VAL A 67 -4.73 -3.65 6.17
N THR A 68 -5.16 -2.51 5.64
CA THR A 68 -4.57 -1.91 4.44
C THR A 68 -3.19 -1.34 4.72
N VAL A 69 -2.40 -1.12 3.66
CA VAL A 69 -1.11 -0.42 3.72
C VAL A 69 -1.31 0.93 4.39
N GLU A 70 -2.27 1.74 3.94
CA GLU A 70 -2.54 3.08 4.48
C GLU A 70 -2.80 3.10 5.99
N ALA A 71 -3.46 2.07 6.53
CA ALA A 71 -3.84 2.00 7.94
C ALA A 71 -2.69 1.56 8.88
N LYS A 72 -1.50 1.24 8.36
CA LYS A 72 -0.37 0.73 9.16
C LYS A 72 0.69 1.80 9.46
N GLU A 73 1.15 1.81 10.70
CA GLU A 73 2.10 2.80 11.22
C GLU A 73 3.57 2.55 10.80
N HIS A 74 3.92 1.34 10.32
CA HIS A 74 5.29 0.93 10.00
C HIS A 74 5.54 0.88 8.49
N LEU A 75 5.27 1.99 7.80
CA LEU A 75 5.49 2.12 6.37
C LEU A 75 6.69 3.02 6.08
N LEU A 76 7.43 2.65 5.04
CA LEU A 76 8.39 3.56 4.44
C LEU A 76 7.61 4.54 3.54
N LYS A 77 7.73 5.83 3.82
CA LYS A 77 7.14 6.90 3.02
C LYS A 77 8.23 7.52 2.14
N VAL A 78 8.11 7.32 0.84
CA VAL A 78 9.01 7.90 -0.16
C VAL A 78 8.33 9.11 -0.78
N HIS A 79 9.06 10.21 -0.88
CA HIS A 79 8.62 11.45 -1.53
C HIS A 79 9.28 11.58 -2.90
N ILE A 80 8.48 11.85 -3.93
CA ILE A 80 8.94 12.16 -5.29
C ILE A 80 8.32 13.48 -5.74
#